data_AF-A0A963I6M6-F1
#
_entry.id   AF-A0A963I6M6-F1
#
_cell.length_a   1.000
_cell.length_b   1.000
_cell.length_c   1.000
_cell.angle_alpha   90.00
_cell.angle_beta   90.00
_cell.angle_gamma   90.00
#
_symmetry.space_group_name_H-M   'P 1'
#
loop_
_entity.id
_entity.type
_entity.pdbx_description
1 polymer ?
#
loop_
_entity_poly.entity_id
_entity_poly.type
_entity_poly.pdbx_seq_one_letter_code
_entity_poly.pdbx_strand_id
1 'polypeptide(L)'
;MRALEVKDEFVASVSHELRTPLTSILGHLELLADRGDMPPDATEQVLIVERNALRLAHLVSDLLHVAQVRYGGVQIARTHVDLAVLVRDALEAVRPIAGASDIDLLL
;
A
#
# COMPACT_ATOMS: atom_id res chain seq x y z
N MET A 1 11.22 19.59 21.49
CA MET A 1 11.63 19.19 20.12
C MET A 1 12.24 17.81 20.11
N ARG A 2 13.37 17.55 20.78
CA ARG A 2 14.05 16.22 20.82
C ARG A 2 13.17 14.97 21.04
N ALA A 3 12.19 15.02 21.94
CA ALA A 3 11.32 13.86 22.22
C ALA A 3 10.35 13.51 21.08
N LEU A 4 9.98 14.50 20.24
CA LEU A 4 9.14 14.27 19.06
C LEU A 4 9.95 13.67 17.90
N GLU A 5 11.17 14.17 17.70
CA GLU A 5 12.11 13.66 16.69
C GLU A 5 12.43 12.17 16.90
N VAL A 6 12.76 11.77 18.13
CA VAL A 6 13.04 10.35 18.49
C VAL A 6 11.82 9.45 18.25
N LYS A 7 10.61 9.95 18.54
CA LYS A 7 9.37 9.20 18.29
C LYS A 7 9.15 8.98 16.79
N ASP A 8 9.37 10.00 15.98
CA ASP A 8 9.12 9.94 14.54
C ASP A 8 10.17 9.08 13.83
N GLU A 9 11.44 9.13 14.25
CA GLU A 9 12.51 8.23 13.78
C GLU A 9 12.23 6.76 14.16
N PHE A 10 11.76 6.52 15.39
CA PHE A 10 11.32 5.19 15.83
C PHE A 10 10.17 4.66 14.97
N VAL A 11 9.17 5.50 14.71
CA VAL A 11 8.04 5.17 13.82
C VAL A 11 8.51 4.82 12.41
N ALA A 12 9.43 5.58 11.84
CA ALA A 12 9.99 5.31 10.52
C ALA A 12 10.75 3.97 10.50
N SER A 13 11.61 3.72 11.47
CA SER A 13 12.40 2.47 11.57
C SER A 13 11.49 1.24 11.68
N VAL A 14 10.53 1.26 12.61
CA VAL A 14 9.60 0.16 12.81
C VAL A 14 8.76 -0.07 11.55
N SER A 15 8.33 0.99 10.87
CA SER A 15 7.56 0.85 9.62
C SER A 15 8.36 0.16 8.52
N HIS A 16 9.64 0.51 8.37
CA HIS A 16 10.53 -0.14 7.40
C HIS A 16 10.76 -1.62 7.74
N GLU A 17 10.98 -1.94 9.01
CA GLU A 17 11.17 -3.33 9.47
C GLU A 17 9.91 -4.18 9.31
N LEU A 18 8.71 -3.60 9.46
CA LEU A 18 7.43 -4.30 9.25
C LEU A 18 7.09 -4.52 7.78
N ARG A 19 7.62 -3.70 6.87
CA ARG A 19 7.32 -3.82 5.43
C ARG A 19 7.83 -5.13 4.84
N THR A 20 9.06 -5.53 5.18
CA THR A 20 9.67 -6.77 4.71
C THR A 20 8.88 -8.04 5.08
N PRO A 21 8.53 -8.30 6.35
CA PRO A 21 7.74 -9.47 6.71
C PRO A 21 6.32 -9.42 6.12
N LEU A 22 5.70 -8.25 5.99
CA LEU A 22 4.40 -8.10 5.34
C LEU A 22 4.47 -8.44 3.84
N THR A 23 5.49 -7.96 3.13
CA THR A 23 5.72 -8.33 1.73
C THR A 23 5.92 -9.84 1.58
N SER A 24 6.66 -10.47 2.50
CA SER A 24 6.84 -11.92 2.51
C SER A 24 5.53 -12.67 2.72
N ILE A 25 4.72 -12.27 3.71
CA ILE A 25 3.39 -12.87 3.97
C ILE A 25 2.51 -12.77 2.72
N LEU A 26 2.40 -11.58 2.13
CA LEU A 26 1.59 -11.37 0.94
C LEU A 26 2.05 -12.22 -0.24
N GLY A 27 3.36 -12.26 -0.51
CA GLY A 27 3.91 -13.09 -1.59
C GLY A 27 3.66 -14.58 -1.37
N HIS A 28 3.72 -15.07 -0.13
CA HIS A 28 3.38 -16.46 0.17
C HIS A 28 1.90 -16.77 0.01
N LEU A 29 1.01 -15.83 0.34
CA LEU A 29 -0.43 -15.98 0.14
C LEU A 29 -0.77 -16.00 -1.35
N GLU A 30 -0.13 -15.16 -2.16
CA GLU A 30 -0.26 -15.14 -3.62
C GLU A 30 0.19 -16.48 -4.23
N LEU A 31 1.35 -17.00 -3.81
CA LEU A 31 1.80 -18.34 -4.22
C LEU A 31 0.85 -19.48 -3.81
N LEU A 32 0.16 -19.35 -2.68
CA LEU A 32 -0.84 -20.33 -2.24
C LEU A 32 -2.11 -20.23 -3.09
N ALA A 33 -2.56 -19.02 -3.40
CA ALA A 33 -3.71 -18.79 -4.28
C ALA A 33 -3.46 -19.35 -5.69
N ASP A 34 -2.25 -19.15 -6.23
CA ASP A 34 -1.85 -19.63 -7.56
C ASP A 34 -1.84 -21.16 -7.70
N ARG A 35 -1.67 -21.91 -6.60
CA ARG A 35 -1.69 -23.38 -6.63
C ARG A 35 -3.06 -23.94 -6.96
N GLY A 36 -4.14 -23.25 -6.57
CA GLY A 36 -5.52 -23.62 -6.91
C GLY A 36 -6.00 -24.98 -6.37
N ASP A 37 -5.24 -25.63 -5.48
CA ASP A 37 -5.51 -26.98 -4.97
C ASP A 37 -5.97 -27.01 -3.50
N MET A 38 -6.26 -25.84 -2.93
CA MET A 38 -6.69 -25.71 -1.54
C MET A 38 -8.16 -26.13 -1.33
N PRO A 39 -8.48 -26.83 -0.23
CA PRO A 39 -9.87 -27.05 0.19
C PRO A 39 -10.62 -25.72 0.39
N PRO A 40 -11.97 -25.70 0.22
CA PRO A 40 -12.76 -24.48 0.38
C PRO A 40 -12.55 -23.76 1.71
N ASP A 41 -12.56 -24.50 2.83
CA ASP A 41 -12.35 -23.95 4.16
C ASP A 41 -10.96 -23.32 4.32
N ALA A 42 -9.93 -23.93 3.73
CA ALA A 42 -8.57 -23.39 3.76
C ALA A 42 -8.45 -22.12 2.91
N THR A 43 -9.14 -22.08 1.77
CA THR A 43 -9.19 -20.92 0.88
C THR A 43 -9.83 -19.72 1.59
N GLU A 44 -10.94 -19.93 2.32
CA GLU A 44 -11.58 -18.86 3.09
C GLU A 44 -10.63 -18.28 4.16
N GLN A 45 -9.92 -19.14 4.89
CA GLN A 45 -8.95 -18.70 5.89
C GLN A 45 -7.79 -17.90 5.26
N VAL A 46 -7.26 -18.34 4.13
CA VAL A 46 -6.20 -17.64 3.39
C VAL A 46 -6.66 -16.25 2.96
N LEU A 47 -7.88 -16.11 2.43
CA LEU A 47 -8.45 -14.80 2.06
C LEU A 47 -8.67 -13.87 3.26
N ILE A 48 -8.94 -14.42 4.45
CA ILE A 48 -9.01 -13.64 5.69
C ILE A 48 -7.61 -13.13 6.07
N VAL A 49 -6.59 -13.99 6.02
CA VAL A 49 -5.20 -13.61 6.33
C VAL A 49 -4.69 -12.55 5.36
N GLU A 50 -4.94 -12.72 4.06
CA GLU A 50 -4.55 -11.76 3.02
C GLU A 50 -5.14 -10.38 3.25
N ARG A 51 -6.47 -10.30 3.46
CA ARG A 51 -7.13 -9.02 3.76
C ARG A 51 -6.55 -8.33 4.99
N ASN A 52 -6.19 -9.08 6.02
CA ASN A 52 -5.58 -8.52 7.23
C ASN A 52 -4.13 -8.08 7.01
N ALA A 53 -3.34 -8.84 6.23
CA ALA A 53 -1.98 -8.48 5.86
C ALA A 53 -1.95 -7.19 5.00
N LEU A 54 -2.84 -7.08 4.01
CA LEU A 54 -3.02 -5.87 3.21
C LEU A 54 -3.40 -4.67 4.07
N ARG A 55 -4.38 -4.84 4.96
CA ARG A 55 -4.79 -3.79 5.90
C ARG A 55 -3.63 -3.33 6.79
N LEU A 56 -2.83 -4.26 7.30
CA LEU A 56 -1.67 -3.94 8.13
C LEU A 56 -0.59 -3.20 7.32
N ALA A 57 -0.36 -3.60 6.07
CA ALA A 57 0.56 -2.91 5.16
C ALA A 57 0.14 -1.45 4.90
N HIS A 58 -1.15 -1.20 4.71
CA HIS A 58 -1.67 0.17 4.58
C HIS A 58 -1.46 0.99 5.86
N LEU A 59 -1.80 0.43 7.03
CA LEU A 59 -1.60 1.12 8.31
C LEU A 59 -0.12 1.47 8.57
N VAL A 60 0.80 0.56 8.25
CA VAL A 60 2.24 0.78 8.35
C VAL A 60 2.67 1.88 7.38
N SER A 61 2.18 1.88 6.15
CA SER A 61 2.49 2.92 5.18
C SER A 61 1.98 4.30 5.62
N ASP A 62 0.78 4.38 6.19
CA ASP A 62 0.20 5.63 6.69
C ASP A 62 1.03 6.18 7.87
N LEU A 63 1.46 5.31 8.77
CA LEU A 63 2.32 5.66 9.91
C LEU A 63 3.63 6.29 9.41
N LEU A 64 4.24 5.72 8.38
CA LEU A 64 5.45 6.24 7.75
C LEU A 64 5.21 7.61 7.08
N HIS A 65 4.12 7.77 6.33
CA HIS A 65 3.77 9.05 5.70
C HIS A 65 3.62 10.18 6.73
N VAL A 66 2.96 9.90 7.86
CA VAL A 66 2.78 10.89 8.94
C VAL A 66 4.12 11.30 9.55
N ALA A 67 5.06 10.37 9.73
CA ALA A 67 6.39 10.67 10.24
C ALA A 67 7.23 11.49 9.23
N GLN A 68 7.19 11.14 7.94
CA GLN A 68 7.93 11.85 6.90
C GLN A 68 7.48 13.31 6.71
N VAL A 69 6.16 13.57 6.76
CA VAL A 69 5.61 14.93 6.63
C VAL A 69 6.15 15.86 7.73
N ARG A 70 6.40 15.34 8.94
CA ARG A 70 6.88 16.13 10.09
C ARG A 70 8.37 16.48 10.03
N TYR A 71 9.19 15.68 9.36
CA TYR A 71 10.66 15.82 9.36
C TYR A 71 11.21 16.77 8.29
N GLY A 72 10.42 17.18 7.28
CA GLY A 72 10.92 18.08 6.24
C GLY A 72 9.89 18.61 5.24
N GLY A 73 8.61 18.28 5.42
CA GLY A 73 7.56 18.56 4.45
C GLY A 73 7.75 17.79 3.15
N VAL A 74 6.66 17.52 2.44
CA VAL A 74 6.76 17.12 1.04
C VAL A 74 7.43 18.29 0.31
N GLN A 75 8.64 18.08 -0.22
CA GLN A 75 9.31 19.06 -1.07
C GLN A 75 8.59 19.09 -2.41
N ILE A 76 7.56 19.93 -2.51
CA ILE A 76 6.76 20.08 -3.73
C ILE A 76 7.59 20.89 -4.74
N ALA A 77 8.17 20.19 -5.71
CA ALA A 77 8.75 20.81 -6.89
C ALA A 77 7.63 21.33 -7.80
N ARG A 78 7.31 22.62 -7.71
CA ARG A 78 6.29 23.24 -8.57
C ARG A 78 6.85 23.41 -9.98
N THR A 79 6.22 22.74 -10.94
CA THR A 79 6.55 22.84 -12.37
C THR A 79 5.27 22.85 -13.21
N HIS A 80 5.38 23.28 -14.46
CA HIS A 80 4.31 23.09 -15.43
C HIS A 80 4.16 21.60 -15.75
N VAL A 81 2.93 21.12 -15.72
CA VAL A 81 2.57 19.74 -16.05
C VAL A 81 1.44 19.74 -17.07
N ASP A 82 1.47 18.77 -17.98
CA ASP A 82 0.34 18.51 -18.88
C ASP A 82 -0.73 17.72 -18.11
N LEU A 83 -1.83 18.39 -17.80
CA LEU A 83 -2.94 17.78 -17.06
C LEU A 83 -3.56 16.61 -17.81
N ALA A 84 -3.60 16.64 -19.14
CA ALA A 84 -4.18 15.55 -19.93
C ALA A 84 -3.30 14.29 -19.85
N VAL A 85 -1.98 14.44 -19.82
CA VAL A 85 -1.05 13.32 -19.60
C VAL A 85 -1.22 12.77 -18.19
N LEU A 86 -1.15 13.64 -17.17
CA LEU A 86 -1.26 13.22 -15.77
C LEU A 86 -2.55 12.45 -15.48
N VAL A 87 -3.66 12.92 -16.04
CA VAL A 87 -4.97 12.27 -15.88
C VAL A 87 -5.03 10.92 -16.60
N ARG A 88 -4.45 10.79 -17.80
CA ARG A 88 -4.36 9.50 -18.51
C ARG A 88 -3.53 8.48 -17.74
N ASP A 89 -2.37 8.88 -17.24
CA ASP A 89 -1.49 7.99 -16.47
C ASP A 89 -2.18 7.50 -15.19
N ALA A 90 -2.90 8.40 -14.50
CA ALA A 90 -3.68 8.04 -13.31
C ALA A 90 -4.81 7.05 -13.65
N LEU A 91 -5.53 7.27 -14.76
CA LEU A 91 -6.56 6.35 -15.24
C LEU A 91 -6.01 4.97 -15.57
N GLU A 92 -4.85 4.90 -16.22
CA GLU A 92 -4.20 3.65 -16.57
C GLU A 92 -3.80 2.86 -15.31
N ALA A 93 -3.25 3.55 -14.31
CA ALA A 93 -2.87 2.95 -13.03
C ALA A 93 -4.06 2.32 -12.28
N VAL A 94 -5.25 2.93 -12.33
CA VAL A 94 -6.44 2.44 -11.61
C VAL A 94 -7.35 1.53 -12.43
N ARG A 95 -7.12 1.41 -13.75
CA ARG A 95 -7.94 0.61 -14.66
C ARG A 95 -8.14 -0.86 -14.21
N PRO A 96 -7.13 -1.59 -13.71
CA PRO A 96 -7.32 -2.96 -13.24
C PRO A 96 -8.27 -3.04 -12.03
N ILE A 97 -8.15 -2.08 -11.11
CA ILE A 97 -8.97 -2.01 -9.89
C ILE A 97 -10.42 -1.65 -10.24
N ALA A 98 -10.59 -0.69 -11.14
CA ALA A 98 -11.91 -0.28 -11.64
C ALA A 98 -12.63 -1.43 -12.35
N GLY A 99 -11.92 -2.19 -13.21
CA GLY A 99 -12.47 -3.37 -13.87
C GLY A 99 -12.85 -4.50 -12.90
N ALA A 100 -12.06 -4.71 -11.84
CA ALA A 100 -12.39 -5.70 -10.80
C ALA A 100 -13.60 -5.28 -9.94
N SER A 101 -13.94 -3.99 -9.93
CA SER A 101 -15.02 -3.43 -9.10
C SER A 101 -16.26 -3.02 -9.91
N ASP A 102 -16.29 -3.30 -11.21
CA ASP A 102 -17.35 -2.90 -12.15
C ASP A 102 -17.62 -1.38 -12.14
N ILE A 103 -16.54 -0.59 -12.11
CA ILE A 103 -16.59 0.87 -12.09
C ILE A 103 -16.14 1.43 -13.45
N ASP A 104 -17.00 2.24 -14.07
CA ASP A 104 -16.66 2.96 -15.29
C ASP A 104 -15.81 4.20 -15.01
N LEU A 105 -14.69 4.32 -15.73
CA LEU A 105 -13.82 5.49 -15.71
C LEU A 105 -14.22 6.43 -16.86
N LEU A 106 -14.93 7.52 -16.53
CA LEU A 106 -15.38 8.53 -17.49
C LEU A 106 -14.41 9.71 -17.52
N LEU A 107 -13.93 10.07 -18.71
CA LEU A 107 -13.10 11.25 -18.95
C LEU A 107 -13.25 11.80 -20.37
#